data_AF-A0A542EB52-F1
#
_entry.id   AF-A0A542EB52-F1
#
_cell.length_a   1.000
_cell.length_b   1.000
_cell.length_c   1.000
_cell.angle_alpha   90.00
_cell.angle_beta   90.00
_cell.angle_gamma   90.00
#
_symmetry.space_group_name_H-M   'P 1'
#
loop_
_entity.id
_entity.type
_entity.pdbx_description
1 polymer ?
#
loop_
_entity_poly.entity_id
_entity_poly.type
_entity_poly.pdbx_seq_one_letter_code
_entity_poly.pdbx_strand_id
1 'polypeptide(L)'
;MRWWAVTVSVLMLLVPGCSDTSGDNSSGTAPPAVTVTTEDTSEPVPEPTGAEPTQTRQDKPSIQIASLPIGGVPEDGANCNPISWLAGDIPNGVTIELGTPTFDPPGVFTLDQTGCPASSQSCEGLLWTSQDLPQCWVGFKQVGTEGTVTLVIPATATCETERQCAKLKSLGGSQITLTAQPPVTPPATETPTS
;
A
#
# COMPACT_ATOMS: atom_id res chain seq x y z
N MET A 1 -7.98 32.50 -25.39
CA MET A 1 -7.19 32.96 -24.24
C MET A 1 -8.12 33.51 -23.18
N ARG A 2 -8.32 32.80 -22.06
CA ARG A 2 -9.04 33.30 -20.89
C ARG A 2 -8.28 32.84 -19.65
N TRP A 3 -7.49 33.76 -19.10
CA TRP A 3 -6.77 33.64 -17.84
C TRP A 3 -7.77 33.65 -16.69
N TRP A 4 -7.64 32.69 -15.77
CA TRP A 4 -8.22 32.78 -14.44
C TRP A 4 -7.10 32.56 -13.43
N ALA A 5 -6.69 33.64 -12.79
CA ALA A 5 -5.79 33.65 -11.65
C ALA A 5 -6.63 33.35 -10.39
N VAL A 6 -6.20 32.41 -9.56
CA VAL A 6 -6.71 32.29 -8.19
C VAL A 6 -5.54 32.05 -7.24
N THR A 7 -5.59 32.85 -6.18
CA THR A 7 -4.60 33.24 -5.17
C THR A 7 -4.17 32.14 -4.20
N VAL A 8 -2.89 32.17 -3.85
CA VAL A 8 -2.25 31.37 -2.79
C VAL A 8 -2.46 32.05 -1.43
N SER A 9 -3.01 31.34 -0.44
CA SER A 9 -3.03 31.79 0.96
C SER A 9 -2.16 30.86 1.81
N VAL A 10 -1.03 31.40 2.27
CA VAL A 10 -0.13 30.79 3.27
C VAL A 10 -0.62 31.20 4.66
N LEU A 11 -1.02 30.23 5.48
CA LEU A 11 -1.32 30.44 6.89
C LEU A 11 -0.21 29.79 7.73
N MET A 12 0.74 30.60 8.19
CA MET A 12 1.70 30.22 9.23
C MET A 12 1.01 30.27 10.59
N LEU A 13 1.07 29.19 11.35
CA LEU A 13 0.77 29.18 12.79
C LEU A 13 2.02 28.73 13.55
N LEU A 14 2.63 29.67 14.25
CA LEU A 14 3.68 29.48 15.26
C LEU A 14 3.04 29.04 16.57
N VAL A 15 3.64 28.08 17.27
CA VAL A 15 3.38 27.80 18.69
C VAL A 15 4.72 27.86 19.46
N PRO A 16 4.90 28.78 20.43
CA PRO A 16 6.04 28.82 21.34
C PRO A 16 5.86 27.84 22.51
N GLY A 17 6.98 27.39 23.08
CA GLY A 17 7.05 26.31 24.06
C GLY A 17 6.85 26.67 25.54
N CYS A 18 7.22 25.72 26.40
CA CYS A 18 7.46 25.91 27.83
C CYS A 18 8.70 25.09 28.25
N SER A 19 9.70 25.82 28.73
CA SER A 19 10.87 25.35 29.50
C SER A 19 10.55 25.35 31.01
N ASP A 20 11.49 24.81 31.79
CA ASP A 20 11.76 25.04 33.22
C ASP A 20 10.92 24.26 34.25
N THR A 21 11.44 23.79 35.40
CA THR A 21 12.69 24.09 36.12
C THR A 21 13.11 22.92 37.02
N SER A 22 14.41 22.77 37.24
CA SER A 22 15.00 22.04 38.37
C SER A 22 14.73 22.78 39.69
N GLY A 23 14.61 22.04 40.79
CA GLY A 23 14.46 22.58 42.14
C GLY A 23 15.17 21.71 43.17
N ASP A 24 16.42 22.06 43.44
CA ASP A 24 17.26 21.61 44.56
C ASP A 24 16.98 22.47 45.81
N ASN A 25 17.54 22.07 46.96
CA ASN A 25 17.65 22.72 48.28
C ASN A 25 16.76 22.14 49.39
N SER A 26 17.19 22.01 50.65
CA SER A 26 18.49 22.00 51.36
C SER A 26 18.16 21.97 52.88
N SER A 27 19.02 21.37 53.72
CA SER A 27 19.25 21.67 55.15
C SER A 27 18.16 21.25 56.18
N GLY A 28 18.42 20.66 57.36
CA GLY A 28 19.62 20.28 58.11
C GLY A 28 19.28 19.81 59.56
N THR A 29 20.12 18.91 60.13
CA THR A 29 20.57 18.76 61.56
C THR A 29 19.52 18.45 62.69
N ALA A 30 19.62 17.52 63.66
CA ALA A 30 20.68 16.79 64.41
C ALA A 30 20.12 15.50 65.12
N PRO A 31 20.92 14.68 65.85
CA PRO A 31 20.79 13.21 65.94
C PRO A 31 20.05 12.65 67.18
N PRO A 32 19.73 11.34 67.19
CA PRO A 32 19.84 10.59 68.43
C PRO A 32 20.63 9.27 68.29
N ALA A 33 21.33 8.97 69.39
CA ALA A 33 21.69 7.65 69.90
C ALA A 33 22.35 6.64 68.95
N VAL A 34 23.67 6.50 69.14
CA VAL A 34 24.44 5.33 68.72
C VAL A 34 23.90 4.08 69.42
N THR A 35 23.07 3.31 68.73
CA THR A 35 22.95 1.88 68.97
C THR A 35 23.95 1.20 68.04
N VAL A 36 24.94 0.54 68.64
CA VAL A 36 25.85 -0.36 67.94
C VAL A 36 25.01 -1.54 67.45
N THR A 37 24.45 -1.41 66.26
CA THR A 37 23.89 -2.52 65.51
C THR A 37 25.06 -3.10 64.71
N THR A 38 25.42 -4.32 65.07
CA THR A 38 26.34 -5.20 64.34
C THR A 38 26.22 -4.99 62.83
N GLU A 39 27.34 -4.61 62.20
CA GLU A 39 27.50 -4.60 60.75
C GLU A 39 27.21 -6.01 60.22
N ASP A 40 25.98 -6.23 59.80
CA ASP A 40 25.65 -7.31 58.89
C ASP A 40 26.02 -6.80 57.50
N THR A 41 27.25 -7.08 57.10
CA THR A 41 27.70 -6.92 55.71
C THR A 41 26.94 -7.96 54.88
N SER A 42 25.66 -7.73 54.66
CA SER A 42 24.86 -8.55 53.77
C SER A 42 25.23 -8.19 52.33
N GLU A 43 25.65 -9.19 51.56
CA GLU A 43 25.88 -9.09 50.11
C GLU A 43 24.68 -8.38 49.42
N PRO A 44 24.92 -7.57 48.36
CA PRO A 44 23.84 -6.97 47.60
C PRO A 44 22.94 -8.07 47.05
N VAL A 45 21.63 -7.89 47.23
CA VAL A 45 20.61 -8.84 46.76
C VAL A 45 20.84 -9.11 45.27
N PRO A 46 21.01 -10.38 44.86
CA PRO A 46 21.21 -10.71 43.46
C PRO A 46 20.00 -10.27 42.64
N GLU A 47 20.23 -9.57 41.53
CA GLU A 47 19.16 -9.19 40.62
C GLU A 47 18.42 -10.44 40.14
N PRO A 48 17.08 -10.40 40.05
CA PRO A 48 16.31 -11.53 39.58
C PRO A 48 16.73 -11.85 38.14
N THR A 49 17.37 -13.01 37.95
CA THR A 49 17.78 -13.54 36.64
C THR A 49 16.61 -14.12 35.85
N GLY A 50 15.40 -13.59 36.09
CA GLY A 50 14.18 -14.01 35.42
C GLY A 50 14.25 -13.66 33.93
N ALA A 51 13.59 -14.47 33.10
CA ALA A 51 13.40 -14.13 31.70
C ALA A 51 12.73 -12.76 31.60
N GLU A 52 13.32 -11.85 30.81
CA GLU A 52 12.68 -10.58 30.50
C GLU A 52 11.27 -10.83 29.94
N PRO A 53 10.27 -10.05 30.35
CA PRO A 53 8.92 -10.21 29.81
C PRO A 53 8.95 -10.03 28.29
N THR A 54 8.42 -11.01 27.58
CA THR A 54 8.28 -10.94 26.13
C THR A 54 7.45 -9.71 25.78
N GLN A 55 8.01 -8.75 25.05
CA GLN A 55 7.27 -7.58 24.58
C GLN A 55 6.02 -8.03 23.82
N THR A 56 4.89 -7.39 24.09
CA THR A 56 3.65 -7.61 23.36
C THR A 56 3.84 -7.19 21.90
N ARG A 57 3.65 -8.11 20.96
CA ARG A 57 3.72 -7.82 19.53
C ARG A 57 2.60 -6.84 19.18
N GLN A 58 2.95 -5.63 18.77
CA GLN A 58 1.98 -4.65 18.29
C GLN A 58 1.70 -4.91 16.81
N ASP A 59 0.45 -5.22 16.47
CA ASP A 59 0.05 -5.45 15.08
C ASP A 59 0.05 -4.15 14.29
N LYS A 60 0.61 -4.20 13.08
CA LYS A 60 0.61 -3.06 12.15
C LYS A 60 -0.80 -2.84 11.57
N PRO A 61 -1.23 -1.58 11.36
CA PRO A 61 -2.51 -1.31 10.73
C PRO A 61 -2.55 -1.84 9.29
N SER A 62 -3.69 -2.39 8.88
CA SER A 62 -3.93 -2.89 7.53
C SER A 62 -5.27 -2.42 6.96
N ILE A 63 -5.33 -2.26 5.64
CA ILE A 63 -6.54 -1.84 4.92
C ILE A 63 -6.73 -2.64 3.63
N GLN A 64 -7.98 -2.77 3.20
CA GLN A 64 -8.32 -3.25 1.85
C GLN A 64 -8.47 -2.05 0.91
N ILE A 65 -7.89 -2.18 -0.27
CA ILE A 65 -7.96 -1.23 -1.37
C ILE A 65 -8.74 -1.90 -2.50
N ALA A 66 -9.89 -1.32 -2.86
CA ALA A 66 -10.76 -1.92 -3.88
C ALA A 66 -10.17 -1.85 -5.29
N SER A 67 -9.45 -0.77 -5.61
CA SER A 67 -8.84 -0.57 -6.92
C SER A 67 -7.55 0.24 -6.76
N LEU A 68 -6.42 -0.39 -7.06
CA LEU A 68 -5.13 0.27 -7.05
C LEU A 68 -5.00 1.29 -8.21
N PRO A 69 -4.26 2.39 -8.02
CA PRO A 69 -3.86 3.30 -9.08
C PRO A 69 -2.81 2.64 -9.99
N ILE A 70 -3.31 1.85 -10.94
CA ILE A 70 -2.50 1.11 -11.90
C ILE A 70 -2.68 1.62 -13.32
N GLY A 71 -1.63 1.45 -14.11
CA GLY A 71 -1.61 1.70 -15.54
C GLY A 71 -0.79 0.65 -16.27
N GLY A 72 -0.74 0.81 -17.57
CA GLY A 72 -0.03 -0.09 -18.46
C GLY A 72 -0.64 -0.08 -19.84
N VAL A 73 0.20 -0.19 -20.85
CA VAL A 73 -0.24 -0.26 -22.25
C VAL A 73 0.21 -1.61 -22.78
N PRO A 74 -0.71 -2.46 -23.29
CA PRO A 74 -0.32 -3.69 -23.95
C PRO A 74 0.46 -3.39 -25.23
N GLU A 75 1.24 -4.36 -25.67
CA GLU A 75 1.72 -4.35 -27.06
C GLU A 75 0.52 -4.49 -28.02
N ASP A 76 0.64 -3.92 -29.22
CA ASP A 76 -0.46 -3.94 -30.19
C ASP A 76 -0.92 -5.37 -30.50
N GLY A 77 -2.21 -5.63 -30.29
CA GLY A 77 -2.82 -6.95 -30.48
C GLY A 77 -2.52 -7.97 -29.38
N ALA A 78 -1.81 -7.60 -28.31
CA ALA A 78 -1.56 -8.47 -27.18
C ALA A 78 -2.76 -8.47 -26.21
N ASN A 79 -3.15 -9.68 -25.82
CA ASN A 79 -4.17 -9.95 -24.80
C ASN A 79 -3.54 -10.01 -23.40
N CYS A 80 -2.57 -9.15 -23.14
CA CYS A 80 -1.75 -9.16 -21.95
C CYS A 80 -1.29 -7.74 -21.59
N ASN A 81 -1.75 -7.22 -20.45
CA ASN A 81 -1.39 -5.89 -19.99
C ASN A 81 -0.25 -5.98 -18.96
N PRO A 82 0.88 -5.27 -19.16
CA PRO A 82 1.82 -5.03 -18.07
C PRO A 82 1.15 -4.12 -17.05
N ILE A 83 1.41 -4.34 -15.76
CA ILE A 83 0.85 -3.53 -14.69
C ILE A 83 1.95 -2.70 -14.05
N SER A 84 1.69 -1.41 -13.88
CA SER A 84 2.60 -0.45 -13.25
C SER A 84 1.84 0.42 -12.25
N TRP A 85 2.47 0.71 -11.13
CA TRP A 85 1.97 1.63 -10.11
C TRP A 85 2.08 3.08 -10.58
N LEU A 86 1.01 3.88 -10.39
CA LEU A 86 0.93 5.25 -10.89
C LEU A 86 0.92 6.33 -9.80
N ALA A 87 0.83 5.96 -8.52
CA ALA A 87 0.62 6.94 -7.44
C ALA A 87 1.91 7.38 -6.72
N GLY A 88 3.01 7.49 -7.48
CA GLY A 88 4.31 7.93 -6.96
C GLY A 88 5.01 6.86 -6.11
N ASP A 89 5.80 7.26 -5.12
CA ASP A 89 6.55 6.31 -4.31
C ASP A 89 5.67 5.64 -3.23
N ILE A 90 5.85 4.33 -3.04
CA ILE A 90 5.31 3.62 -1.90
C ILE A 90 6.10 4.05 -0.65
N PRO A 91 5.44 4.54 0.43
CA PRO A 91 6.16 4.95 1.64
C PRO A 91 6.94 3.80 2.30
N ASN A 92 8.06 4.12 2.95
CA ASN A 92 8.78 3.14 3.76
C ASN A 92 7.89 2.55 4.85
N GLY A 93 8.04 1.23 5.07
CA GLY A 93 7.24 0.47 6.04
C GLY A 93 5.85 0.07 5.52
N VAL A 94 5.50 0.42 4.28
CA VAL A 94 4.29 -0.05 3.61
C VAL A 94 4.59 -1.29 2.77
N THR A 95 3.72 -2.29 2.89
CA THR A 95 3.67 -3.46 2.00
C THR A 95 2.28 -3.54 1.40
N ILE A 96 2.19 -3.69 0.08
CA ILE A 96 0.94 -3.85 -0.67
C ILE A 96 0.94 -5.25 -1.27
N GLU A 97 0.01 -6.09 -0.85
CA GLU A 97 -0.22 -7.41 -1.43
C GLU A 97 -1.35 -7.32 -2.47
N LEU A 98 -1.01 -7.66 -3.71
CA LEU A 98 -1.92 -7.62 -4.85
C LEU A 98 -2.92 -8.78 -4.78
N GLY A 99 -4.21 -8.48 -4.94
CA GLY A 99 -5.26 -9.47 -5.03
C GLY A 99 -5.51 -9.95 -6.47
N THR A 100 -6.51 -10.81 -6.64
CA THR A 100 -6.91 -11.31 -7.95
C THR A 100 -7.47 -10.18 -8.83
N PRO A 101 -6.92 -9.95 -10.03
CA PRO A 101 -7.46 -8.96 -10.96
C PRO A 101 -8.91 -9.27 -11.36
N THR A 102 -9.71 -8.25 -11.62
CA THR A 102 -11.12 -8.38 -12.05
C THR A 102 -11.47 -7.33 -13.10
N PHE A 103 -12.61 -7.47 -13.77
CA PHE A 103 -13.11 -6.48 -14.72
C PHE A 103 -14.41 -5.87 -14.22
N ASP A 104 -14.52 -4.55 -14.33
CA ASP A 104 -15.71 -3.79 -13.96
C ASP A 104 -16.22 -2.94 -15.15
N PRO A 105 -17.43 -3.20 -15.69
CA PRO A 105 -18.34 -4.28 -15.31
C PRO A 105 -17.81 -5.68 -15.71
N PRO A 106 -18.26 -6.75 -15.03
CA PRO A 106 -17.90 -8.12 -15.42
C PRO A 106 -18.60 -8.55 -16.72
N GLY A 107 -18.12 -9.65 -17.33
CA GLY A 107 -18.82 -10.34 -18.42
C GLY A 107 -18.44 -9.93 -19.85
N VAL A 108 -17.61 -8.89 -20.02
CA VAL A 108 -17.05 -8.53 -21.34
C VAL A 108 -15.70 -9.22 -21.58
N PHE A 109 -14.88 -9.28 -20.54
CA PHE A 109 -13.58 -9.95 -20.53
C PHE A 109 -13.50 -10.92 -19.35
N THR A 110 -12.67 -11.94 -19.48
CA THR A 110 -12.29 -12.83 -18.38
C THR A 110 -10.78 -12.96 -18.32
N LEU A 111 -10.24 -13.30 -17.15
CA LEU A 111 -8.82 -13.53 -16.98
C LEU A 111 -8.39 -14.73 -17.82
N ASP A 112 -7.28 -14.56 -18.54
CA ASP A 112 -6.67 -15.64 -19.31
C ASP A 112 -5.16 -15.40 -19.42
N GLN A 113 -4.41 -15.94 -18.46
CA GLN A 113 -2.96 -15.76 -18.41
C GLN A 113 -2.24 -16.44 -19.60
N THR A 114 -2.92 -17.30 -20.37
CA THR A 114 -2.34 -17.88 -21.59
C THR A 114 -2.14 -16.85 -22.70
N GLY A 115 -2.81 -15.68 -22.60
CA GLY A 115 -2.57 -14.53 -23.48
C GLY A 115 -1.26 -13.80 -23.20
N CYS A 116 -0.57 -14.11 -22.10
CA CYS A 116 0.72 -13.52 -21.75
C CYS A 116 1.91 -14.42 -22.14
N PRO A 117 3.11 -13.84 -22.35
CA PRO A 117 4.33 -14.61 -22.50
C PRO A 117 4.55 -15.53 -21.30
N ALA A 118 5.05 -16.76 -21.54
CA ALA A 118 5.24 -17.77 -20.49
C ALA A 118 6.19 -17.34 -19.35
N SER A 119 7.06 -16.35 -19.60
CA SER A 119 7.96 -15.76 -18.61
C SER A 119 7.30 -14.69 -17.73
N SER A 120 6.04 -14.33 -17.98
CA SER A 120 5.36 -13.22 -17.30
C SER A 120 4.74 -13.70 -15.99
N GLN A 121 5.04 -13.01 -14.89
CA GLN A 121 4.44 -13.32 -13.59
C GLN A 121 3.03 -12.72 -13.47
N SER A 122 2.10 -13.48 -12.89
CA SER A 122 0.77 -13.00 -12.53
C SER A 122 0.82 -12.01 -11.38
N CYS A 123 -0.15 -11.10 -11.31
CA CYS A 123 -0.19 -10.08 -10.25
C CYS A 123 -0.65 -10.60 -8.89
N GLU A 124 -1.49 -11.63 -8.84
CA GLU A 124 -2.05 -12.13 -7.58
C GLU A 124 -0.95 -12.61 -6.62
N GLY A 125 -1.03 -12.16 -5.37
CA GLY A 125 -0.10 -12.50 -4.29
C GLY A 125 1.24 -11.78 -4.33
N LEU A 126 1.50 -10.95 -5.35
CA LEU A 126 2.75 -10.19 -5.41
C LEU A 126 2.77 -9.07 -4.37
N LEU A 127 3.96 -8.85 -3.81
CA LEU A 127 4.21 -7.82 -2.82
C LEU A 127 4.92 -6.62 -3.45
N TRP A 128 4.35 -5.44 -3.28
CA TRP A 128 4.98 -4.17 -3.60
C TRP A 128 5.38 -3.45 -2.31
N THR A 129 6.59 -2.89 -2.31
CA THR A 129 7.18 -2.15 -1.20
C THR A 129 7.86 -0.89 -1.71
N SER A 130 8.46 -0.08 -0.84
CA SER A 130 9.26 1.08 -1.27
C SER A 130 10.57 0.70 -1.99
N GLN A 131 11.05 -0.54 -1.81
CA GLN A 131 12.34 -0.99 -2.34
C GLN A 131 12.20 -1.90 -3.55
N ASP A 132 11.05 -2.55 -3.67
CA ASP A 132 10.80 -3.56 -4.69
C ASP A 132 9.35 -3.46 -5.17
N LEU A 133 9.20 -3.24 -6.47
CA LEU A 133 7.93 -3.20 -7.19
C LEU A 133 8.04 -4.14 -8.40
N PRO A 134 8.02 -5.46 -8.19
CA PRO A 134 8.09 -6.42 -9.28
C PRO A 134 6.98 -6.15 -10.29
N GLN A 135 7.35 -6.05 -11.56
CA GLN A 135 6.40 -5.90 -12.66
C GLN A 135 5.58 -7.17 -12.81
N CYS A 136 4.27 -7.05 -12.97
CA CYS A 136 3.38 -8.19 -13.21
C CYS A 136 2.51 -7.96 -14.43
N TRP A 137 1.84 -9.02 -14.89
CA TRP A 137 1.02 -8.99 -16.09
C TRP A 137 -0.34 -9.61 -15.84
N VAL A 138 -1.36 -9.04 -16.49
CA VAL A 138 -2.72 -9.57 -16.50
C VAL A 138 -3.08 -9.96 -17.93
N GLY A 139 -3.17 -11.27 -18.15
CA GLY A 139 -3.71 -11.82 -19.39
C GLY A 139 -5.23 -11.84 -19.36
N PHE A 140 -5.86 -11.62 -20.52
CA PHE A 140 -7.32 -11.56 -20.63
C PHE A 140 -7.81 -12.12 -21.96
N LYS A 141 -9.06 -12.53 -22.02
CA LYS A 141 -9.75 -12.81 -23.29
C LYS A 141 -11.10 -12.15 -23.32
N GLN A 142 -11.49 -11.69 -24.50
CA GLN A 142 -12.82 -11.19 -24.75
C GLN A 142 -13.82 -12.35 -24.76
N VAL A 143 -14.92 -12.20 -24.04
CA VAL A 143 -16.04 -13.15 -23.99
C VAL A 143 -17.39 -12.51 -24.34
N GLY A 144 -17.49 -11.18 -24.22
CA GLY A 144 -18.63 -10.39 -24.69
C GLY A 144 -18.44 -9.88 -26.11
N THR A 145 -19.52 -9.45 -26.77
CA THR A 145 -19.49 -8.89 -28.13
C THR A 145 -19.30 -7.38 -28.16
N GLU A 146 -19.60 -6.70 -27.06
CA GLU A 146 -19.53 -5.25 -26.89
C GLU A 146 -19.29 -4.89 -25.43
N GLY A 147 -18.93 -3.62 -25.19
CA GLY A 147 -18.76 -3.06 -23.85
C GLY A 147 -17.34 -2.56 -23.60
N THR A 148 -17.25 -1.66 -22.63
CA THR A 148 -15.99 -1.11 -22.12
C THR A 148 -15.89 -1.43 -20.64
N VAL A 149 -14.75 -1.97 -20.22
CA VAL A 149 -14.49 -2.35 -18.83
C VAL A 149 -13.21 -1.73 -18.33
N THR A 150 -13.12 -1.58 -17.02
CA THR A 150 -11.89 -1.21 -16.32
C THR A 150 -11.29 -2.46 -15.71
N LEU A 151 -9.99 -2.69 -15.92
CA LEU A 151 -9.24 -3.71 -15.20
C LEU A 151 -9.00 -3.22 -13.77
N VAL A 152 -9.49 -3.94 -12.77
CA VAL A 152 -9.36 -3.61 -11.36
C VAL A 152 -8.44 -4.61 -10.68
N ILE A 153 -7.42 -4.14 -9.97
CA ILE A 153 -6.62 -4.98 -9.07
C ILE A 153 -6.88 -4.53 -7.64
N PRO A 154 -7.61 -5.34 -6.84
CA PRO A 154 -7.74 -5.08 -5.41
C PRO A 154 -6.42 -5.38 -4.71
N ALA A 155 -6.25 -4.89 -3.49
CA ALA A 155 -5.07 -5.18 -2.70
C ALA A 155 -5.31 -5.06 -1.20
N THR A 156 -4.41 -5.63 -0.43
CA THR A 156 -4.30 -5.39 1.02
C THR A 156 -3.02 -4.63 1.28
N ALA A 157 -3.11 -3.47 1.94
CA ALA A 157 -1.94 -2.70 2.35
C ALA A 157 -1.74 -2.82 3.86
N THR A 158 -0.53 -3.17 4.28
CA THR A 158 -0.07 -3.09 5.67
C THR A 158 0.84 -1.88 5.79
N CYS A 159 0.58 -1.00 6.76
CA CYS A 159 1.27 0.27 6.93
C CYS A 159 2.00 0.35 8.27
N GLU A 160 2.99 1.23 8.38
CA GLU A 160 3.63 1.54 9.66
C GLU A 160 2.70 2.37 10.56
N THR A 161 1.86 3.22 9.95
CA THR A 161 0.94 4.11 10.67
C THR A 161 -0.43 4.19 9.99
N GLU A 162 -1.46 4.52 10.77
CA GLU A 162 -2.81 4.73 10.23
C GLU A 162 -2.86 5.86 9.19
N ARG A 163 -2.07 6.91 9.38
CA ARG A 163 -1.97 8.04 8.44
C ARG A 163 -1.48 7.59 7.05
N GLN A 164 -0.52 6.66 6.99
CA GLN A 164 -0.06 6.09 5.73
C GLN A 164 -1.17 5.30 5.04
N CYS A 165 -1.89 4.46 5.78
CA CYS A 165 -3.04 3.71 5.26
C CYS A 165 -4.15 4.64 4.75
N ALA A 166 -4.49 5.69 5.50
CA ALA A 166 -5.48 6.68 5.08
C ALA A 166 -5.07 7.35 3.75
N LYS A 167 -3.78 7.70 3.59
CA LYS A 167 -3.26 8.24 2.33
C LYS A 167 -3.42 7.22 1.20
N LEU A 168 -2.97 5.98 1.36
CA LEU A 168 -3.08 4.94 0.33
C LEU A 168 -4.52 4.70 -0.12
N LYS A 169 -5.46 4.65 0.83
CA LYS A 169 -6.89 4.48 0.53
C LYS A 169 -7.46 5.58 -0.36
N SER A 170 -6.85 6.78 -0.34
CA SER A 170 -7.29 7.92 -1.15
C SER A 170 -6.71 7.96 -2.57
N LEU A 171 -5.70 7.13 -2.90
CA LEU A 171 -4.97 7.20 -4.17
C LEU A 171 -5.69 6.53 -5.36
N GLY A 172 -6.89 5.97 -5.15
CA GLY A 172 -7.45 4.89 -5.97
C GLY A 172 -7.62 5.12 -7.48
N GLY A 173 -7.91 4.01 -8.17
CA GLY A 173 -8.48 3.99 -9.52
C GLY A 173 -7.52 3.50 -10.60
N SER A 174 -7.86 2.36 -11.20
CA SER A 174 -7.19 1.89 -12.41
C SER A 174 -7.42 2.83 -13.60
N GLN A 175 -6.39 2.99 -14.41
CA GLN A 175 -6.43 3.73 -15.68
C GLN A 175 -6.43 2.79 -16.89
N ILE A 176 -6.56 1.49 -16.67
CA ILE A 176 -6.52 0.47 -17.71
C ILE A 176 -7.96 0.16 -18.14
N THR A 177 -8.32 0.65 -19.32
CA THR A 177 -9.63 0.43 -19.93
C THR A 177 -9.52 -0.49 -21.15
N LEU A 178 -10.39 -1.49 -21.23
CA LEU A 178 -10.50 -2.41 -22.36
C LEU A 178 -11.85 -2.25 -23.02
N THR A 179 -11.88 -2.26 -24.35
CA THR A 179 -13.13 -2.20 -25.13
C THR A 179 -13.21 -3.43 -26.02
N ALA A 180 -14.33 -4.15 -25.93
CA ALA A 180 -14.58 -5.31 -26.79
C ALA A 180 -14.70 -4.88 -28.25
N GLN A 181 -14.10 -5.67 -29.14
CA GLN A 181 -14.24 -5.49 -30.58
C GLN A 181 -15.34 -6.40 -31.10
N PRO A 182 -16.24 -5.90 -31.97
CA PRO A 182 -17.25 -6.75 -32.58
C PRO A 182 -16.58 -7.83 -33.46
N PRO A 183 -17.19 -9.01 -33.59
CA PRO A 183 -16.68 -10.04 -34.47
C PRO A 183 -16.58 -9.48 -35.90
N VAL A 184 -15.40 -9.63 -36.51
CA VAL A 184 -15.19 -9.23 -37.90
C VAL A 184 -16.07 -10.11 -38.77
N THR A 185 -17.13 -9.55 -39.34
CA THR A 185 -17.94 -10.27 -40.34
C THR A 185 -17.10 -10.36 -41.61
N PRO A 186 -16.79 -11.57 -42.12
CA PRO A 186 -16.05 -11.68 -43.37
C PRO A 186 -16.87 -10.99 -44.49
N PRO A 187 -16.21 -10.30 -45.44
CA PRO A 187 -16.92 -9.71 -46.57
C PRO A 187 -17.68 -10.82 -47.30
N ALA A 188 -18.92 -10.53 -47.69
CA ALA A 188 -19.73 -11.47 -48.45
C ALA A 188 -18.95 -11.92 -49.69
N THR A 189 -18.69 -13.22 -49.80
CA THR A 189 -18.12 -13.80 -51.02
C THR A 189 -19.10 -13.56 -52.15
N GLU A 190 -18.81 -12.60 -53.02
CA GLU A 190 -19.57 -12.44 -54.25
C GLU A 190 -19.45 -13.75 -55.03
N THR A 191 -20.55 -14.49 -55.13
CA THR A 191 -20.62 -15.70 -55.94
C THR A 191 -20.62 -15.22 -57.40
N PRO A 192 -19.62 -15.59 -58.23
CA PRO A 192 -19.63 -15.20 -59.63
C PRO A 192 -20.88 -15.78 -60.30
N THR A 193 -21.69 -14.90 -60.87
CA THR A 193 -22.83 -15.30 -61.69
C THR A 193 -22.25 -15.80 -63.02
N SER A 194 -22.38 -17.10 -63.30
CA SER A 194 -22.01 -17.71 -64.58
C SER A 194 -23.15 -17.62 -65.58
#